data_AF-A0A0D0BGR3-F1
#
_entry.id   AF-A0A0D0BGR3-F1
#
_cell.length_a   1.000
_cell.length_b   1.000
_cell.length_c   1.000
_cell.angle_alpha   90.00
_cell.angle_beta   90.00
_cell.angle_gamma   90.00
#
_symmetry.space_group_name_H-M   'P 1'
#
loop_
_entity.id
_entity.type
_entity.pdbx_description
1 polymer ?
#
loop_
_entity_poly.entity_id
_entity_poly.type
_entity_poly.pdbx_seq_one_letter_code
_entity_poly.pdbx_strand_id
1 'polypeptide(L)'
;MSEMQLVNSTDPYILALEGYMLCVYKNEGQNPDMQGYAVRISNFIVNLCLAILIRYSNEDVIESVSVLLLQIYTLLVSAFISLIRKKLSVADAHFAITSTVSPLAIYLLYASVRKILRKRSYLYRRLGHHSNETYVALSLLVLLMWIIMDLLIYFADVFTNKCPRITLVSWFMYRFMAAYTSFIFASVFIVILICMWIMYLLRHFRDIRDEYRRHKMKAQPWKHFRWVQWFPLTFKSFMIAQWDVITKGHPWMLTFSVVITYVVWGSSLMLYIPDLSKFYYDLVTGLEEDNDLPTLPYQAPDGYDPLGFGQLLAATVAFPPMWQVLNLIWTRRNDIVAWIKSYPISLWNGIVFILTGHRNPWKKVLERRAENGEAGTFYDSVPLTGPGEERKVGQRTDSTFSNDEKIELETSEPTLWRSTTSFDYPTTYSTSTLYDPYNPARS
;
A
#
# COMPACT_ATOMS: atom_id res chain seq x y z
N MET A 1 2.34 3.65 -30.15
CA MET A 1 1.24 3.94 -29.22
C MET A 1 0.01 3.95 -30.10
N SER A 2 -0.83 2.92 -29.99
CA SER A 2 -2.02 2.76 -30.85
C SER A 2 -2.93 3.97 -30.67
N GLU A 3 -3.26 4.62 -31.78
CA GLU A 3 -4.18 5.75 -31.90
C GLU A 3 -5.37 5.58 -30.95
N MET A 4 -5.46 6.45 -29.94
CA MET A 4 -6.71 6.68 -29.24
C MET A 4 -7.54 7.60 -30.14
N GLN A 5 -7.97 7.09 -31.30
CA GLN A 5 -8.95 7.76 -32.16
C GLN A 5 -10.28 7.73 -31.41
N LEU A 6 -10.55 8.78 -30.61
CA LEU A 6 -11.89 9.07 -30.17
C LEU A 6 -12.61 9.66 -31.41
N VAL A 7 -13.20 8.74 -32.18
CA VAL A 7 -13.98 9.00 -33.37
C VAL A 7 -14.93 10.18 -33.15
N ASN A 8 -14.94 11.13 -34.09
CA ASN A 8 -15.86 12.26 -34.25
C ASN A 8 -17.29 11.92 -33.78
N SER A 9 -17.54 12.08 -32.48
CA SER A 9 -18.70 11.51 -31.80
C SER A 9 -19.71 12.61 -31.55
N THR A 10 -20.90 12.46 -32.11
CA THR A 10 -22.03 13.37 -31.85
C THR A 10 -22.68 13.13 -30.48
N ASP A 11 -22.21 12.17 -29.68
CA ASP A 11 -22.73 11.92 -28.34
C ASP A 11 -22.38 13.08 -27.39
N PRO A 12 -23.37 13.76 -26.79
CA PRO A 12 -23.13 14.88 -25.88
C PRO A 12 -22.27 14.51 -24.66
N TYR A 13 -22.26 13.25 -24.22
CA TYR A 13 -21.43 12.81 -23.11
C TYR A 13 -19.95 12.71 -23.47
N ILE A 14 -19.66 12.32 -24.72
CA ILE A 14 -18.30 12.20 -25.25
C ILE A 14 -17.73 13.59 -25.54
N LEU A 15 -18.51 14.48 -26.15
CA LEU A 15 -18.12 15.88 -26.37
C LEU A 15 -17.79 16.61 -25.06
N ALA A 16 -18.61 16.41 -24.01
CA ALA A 16 -18.33 17.00 -22.69
C ALA A 16 -17.06 16.43 -22.04
N LEU A 17 -16.76 15.14 -22.27
CA LEU A 17 -15.55 14.48 -21.79
C LEU A 17 -14.31 15.03 -22.52
N GLU A 18 -14.32 15.06 -23.85
CA GLU A 18 -13.23 15.57 -24.68
C GLU A 18 -12.92 17.04 -24.35
N GLY A 19 -13.95 17.89 -24.29
CA GLY A 19 -13.77 19.30 -23.94
C GLY A 19 -13.17 19.49 -22.54
N TYR A 20 -13.52 18.63 -21.58
CA TYR A 20 -12.92 18.67 -20.25
C TYR A 20 -11.47 18.18 -20.26
N MET A 21 -11.18 17.05 -20.92
CA MET A 21 -9.82 16.51 -21.06
C MET A 21 -8.89 17.52 -21.71
N LEU A 22 -9.32 18.10 -22.84
CA LEU A 22 -8.56 19.12 -23.55
C LEU A 22 -8.32 20.36 -22.66
N CYS A 23 -9.30 20.76 -21.85
CA CYS A 23 -9.11 21.85 -20.88
C CYS A 23 -8.11 21.49 -19.78
N VAL A 24 -8.12 20.26 -19.26
CA VAL A 24 -7.14 19.81 -18.26
C VAL A 24 -5.74 19.82 -18.86
N TYR A 25 -5.54 19.19 -20.02
CA TYR A 25 -4.23 19.05 -20.65
C TYR A 25 -3.64 20.38 -21.11
N LYS A 26 -4.45 21.33 -21.61
CA LYS A 26 -3.99 22.69 -21.93
C LYS A 26 -3.47 23.46 -20.72
N ASN A 27 -3.98 23.15 -19.54
CA ASN A 27 -3.57 23.78 -18.29
C ASN A 27 -2.45 23.02 -17.59
N GLU A 28 -2.06 21.85 -18.10
CA GLU A 28 -0.99 21.07 -17.52
C GLU A 28 0.37 21.61 -17.96
N GLY A 29 1.30 21.74 -17.00
CA GLY A 29 2.62 22.32 -17.25
C GLY A 29 2.70 23.85 -17.24
N GLN A 30 1.60 24.57 -16.99
CA GLN A 30 1.62 26.04 -16.86
C GLN A 30 2.31 26.53 -15.57
N ASN A 31 2.39 25.69 -14.54
CA ASN A 31 3.04 26.04 -13.28
C ASN A 31 4.12 25.01 -12.90
N PRO A 32 5.37 25.19 -13.38
CA PRO A 32 6.44 24.25 -13.09
C PRO A 32 6.68 24.11 -11.59
N ASP A 33 6.58 25.18 -10.81
CA ASP A 33 6.83 25.13 -9.36
C ASP A 33 5.86 24.25 -8.57
N MET A 34 4.65 24.03 -9.08
CA MET A 34 3.65 23.17 -8.44
C MET A 34 3.66 21.74 -8.95
N GLN A 35 3.83 21.54 -10.26
CA GLN A 35 3.63 20.25 -10.91
C GLN A 35 4.80 19.84 -11.82
N GLY A 36 5.95 20.50 -11.64
CA GLY A 36 7.17 20.21 -12.37
C GLY A 36 7.75 18.84 -12.04
N TYR A 37 8.70 18.42 -12.87
CA TYR A 37 9.26 17.08 -12.82
C TYR A 37 9.98 16.80 -11.49
N ALA A 38 10.71 17.78 -10.94
CA ALA A 38 11.40 17.62 -9.65
C ALA A 38 10.40 17.48 -8.49
N VAL A 39 9.27 18.18 -8.53
CA VAL A 39 8.20 18.06 -7.53
C VAL A 39 7.60 16.65 -7.55
N ARG A 40 7.28 16.15 -8.75
CA ARG A 40 6.73 14.80 -8.96
C ARG A 40 7.70 13.73 -8.44
N ILE A 41 8.97 13.80 -8.82
CA ILE A 41 10.01 12.84 -8.36
C ILE A 41 10.22 12.93 -6.86
N SER A 42 10.35 14.14 -6.31
CA SER A 42 10.58 14.33 -4.88
C SER A 42 9.44 13.74 -4.06
N ASN A 43 8.19 14.02 -4.45
CA ASN A 43 7.02 13.43 -3.80
C ASN A 43 7.06 11.89 -3.82
N PHE A 44 7.44 11.31 -4.96
CA PHE A 44 7.58 9.87 -5.10
C PHE A 44 8.67 9.29 -4.19
N ILE A 45 9.87 9.89 -4.19
CA ILE A 45 11.01 9.46 -3.37
C ILE A 45 10.67 9.58 -1.89
N VAL A 46 10.10 10.70 -1.44
CA VAL A 46 9.69 10.91 -0.05
C VAL A 46 8.73 9.81 0.41
N ASN A 47 7.67 9.53 -0.37
CA ASN A 47 6.71 8.48 -0.02
C ASN A 47 7.35 7.09 0.02
N LEU A 48 8.24 6.78 -0.92
CA LEU A 48 8.97 5.52 -0.94
C LEU A 48 9.89 5.37 0.28
N CYS A 49 10.65 6.41 0.61
CA CYS A 49 11.52 6.43 1.78
C CYS A 49 10.73 6.29 3.09
N LEU A 50 9.63 7.03 3.24
CA LEU A 50 8.76 6.92 4.41
C LEU A 50 8.16 5.53 4.54
N ALA A 51 7.78 4.88 3.44
CA ALA A 51 7.28 3.51 3.47
C ALA A 51 8.35 2.50 3.95
N ILE A 52 9.60 2.68 3.52
CA ILE A 52 10.74 1.88 4.00
C ILE A 52 10.96 2.13 5.50
N LEU A 53 10.98 3.38 5.94
CA LEU A 53 11.19 3.75 7.35
C LEU A 53 10.11 3.16 8.25
N ILE A 54 8.83 3.34 7.90
CA ILE A 54 7.69 2.78 8.66
C ILE A 54 7.78 1.25 8.78
N ARG A 55 8.26 0.59 7.72
CA ARG A 55 8.33 -0.87 7.67
C ARG A 55 9.54 -1.43 8.40
N TYR A 56 10.70 -0.78 8.32
CA TYR A 56 11.98 -1.39 8.69
C TYR A 56 12.72 -0.69 9.84
N SER A 57 12.31 0.53 10.23
CA SER A 57 12.85 1.18 11.43
C SER A 57 12.56 0.34 12.67
N ASN A 58 13.47 0.36 13.65
CA ASN A 58 13.25 -0.29 14.95
C ASN A 58 12.64 0.68 15.98
N GLU A 59 12.72 1.98 15.70
CA GLU A 59 12.19 3.05 16.55
C GLU A 59 10.72 3.32 16.25
N ASP A 60 10.09 4.12 17.12
CA ASP A 60 8.72 4.55 16.95
C ASP A 60 8.56 5.31 15.63
N VAL A 61 7.57 4.90 14.83
CA VAL A 61 7.38 5.45 13.47
C VAL A 61 6.54 6.75 13.47
N ILE A 62 6.38 7.36 14.65
CA ILE A 62 5.55 8.55 14.87
C ILE A 62 6.04 9.69 13.97
N GLU A 63 7.34 9.92 13.91
CA GLU A 63 7.91 11.01 13.10
C GLU A 63 7.60 10.80 11.62
N SER A 64 7.85 9.60 11.08
CA SER A 64 7.56 9.29 9.67
C SER A 64 6.08 9.45 9.32
N VAL A 65 5.18 9.04 10.22
CA VAL A 65 3.72 9.22 10.03
C VAL A 65 3.31 10.69 10.14
N SER A 66 3.96 11.44 11.02
CA SER A 66 3.71 12.87 11.19
C SER A 66 4.17 13.66 9.97
N VAL A 67 5.35 13.36 9.43
CA VAL A 67 5.84 13.96 8.18
C VAL A 67 4.90 13.65 7.02
N LEU A 68 4.44 12.40 6.88
CA LEU A 68 3.48 12.02 5.85
C LEU A 68 2.17 12.82 5.96
N LEU A 69 1.58 12.87 7.16
CA LEU A 69 0.33 13.60 7.39
C LEU A 69 0.52 15.10 7.16
N LEU A 70 1.61 15.68 7.64
CA LEU A 70 1.93 17.09 7.44
C LEU A 70 2.03 17.40 5.94
N GLN A 71 2.75 16.59 5.16
CA GLN A 71 2.85 16.76 3.71
C GLN A 71 1.47 16.71 3.04
N ILE A 72 0.64 15.73 3.39
CA ILE A 72 -0.72 15.58 2.83
C ILE A 72 -1.58 16.79 3.17
N TYR A 73 -1.61 17.21 4.44
CA TYR A 73 -2.44 18.33 4.87
C TYR A 73 -1.98 19.65 4.29
N THR A 74 -0.67 19.92 4.24
CA THR A 74 -0.14 21.15 3.65
C THR A 74 -0.55 21.26 2.18
N LEU A 75 -0.46 20.17 1.42
CA LEU A 75 -0.90 20.15 0.02
C LEU A 75 -2.41 20.35 -0.11
N LEU A 76 -3.23 19.61 0.65
CA LEU A 76 -4.69 19.70 0.56
C LEU A 76 -5.21 21.08 1.00
N VAL A 77 -4.71 21.63 2.10
CA VAL A 77 -5.11 22.94 2.62
C VAL A 77 -4.67 24.06 1.67
N SER A 78 -3.43 23.99 1.16
CA SER A 78 -2.94 24.97 0.18
C SER A 78 -3.78 24.95 -1.11
N ALA A 79 -4.07 23.76 -1.62
CA ALA A 79 -4.92 23.58 -2.80
C ALA A 79 -6.34 24.10 -2.54
N PHE A 80 -6.93 23.76 -1.39
CA PHE A 80 -8.27 24.21 -1.01
C PHE A 80 -8.38 25.74 -0.91
N ILE A 81 -7.42 26.39 -0.25
CA ILE A 81 -7.37 27.86 -0.13
C ILE A 81 -7.20 28.51 -1.51
N SER A 82 -6.32 27.95 -2.35
CA SER A 82 -6.05 28.46 -3.70
C SER A 82 -7.26 28.31 -4.63
N LEU A 83 -7.99 27.21 -4.48
CA LEU A 83 -9.23 26.92 -5.20
C LEU A 83 -10.35 27.89 -4.80
N ILE A 84 -10.57 28.15 -3.50
CA ILE A 84 -11.56 29.14 -3.04
C ILE A 84 -11.23 30.54 -3.55
N ARG A 85 -9.93 30.88 -3.64
CA ARG A 85 -9.47 32.16 -4.17
C ARG A 85 -9.51 32.25 -5.70
N LYS A 86 -9.96 31.20 -6.40
CA LYS A 86 -9.99 31.11 -7.86
C LYS A 86 -8.63 31.35 -8.52
N LYS A 87 -7.55 30.92 -7.85
CA LYS A 87 -6.16 31.05 -8.32
C LYS A 87 -5.54 29.73 -8.74
N LEU A 88 -6.25 28.62 -8.56
CA LEU A 88 -5.77 27.29 -8.87
C LEU A 88 -6.30 26.86 -10.24
N SER A 89 -5.43 26.27 -11.08
CA SER A 89 -5.86 25.64 -12.32
C SER A 89 -6.49 24.27 -12.05
N VAL A 90 -7.26 23.74 -13.01
CA VAL A 90 -7.85 22.39 -12.90
C VAL A 90 -6.76 21.31 -12.85
N ALA A 91 -5.70 21.48 -13.63
CA ALA A 91 -4.56 20.57 -13.66
C ALA A 91 -3.83 20.53 -12.31
N ASP A 92 -3.54 21.69 -11.70
CA ASP A 92 -2.87 21.76 -10.40
C ASP A 92 -3.71 21.12 -9.29
N ALA A 93 -5.04 21.20 -9.37
CA ALA A 93 -5.94 20.57 -8.42
C ALA A 93 -5.95 19.02 -8.56
N HIS A 94 -5.99 18.51 -9.80
CA HIS A 94 -5.83 17.07 -10.05
C HIS A 94 -4.49 16.55 -9.56
N PHE A 95 -3.43 17.33 -9.79
CA PHE A 95 -2.09 17.00 -9.32
C PHE A 95 -2.01 16.95 -7.80
N ALA A 96 -2.60 17.93 -7.10
CA ALA A 96 -2.62 17.96 -5.64
C ALA A 96 -3.36 16.74 -5.04
N ILE A 97 -4.52 16.35 -5.59
CA ILE A 97 -5.20 15.13 -5.14
C ILE A 97 -4.34 13.89 -5.43
N THR A 98 -3.88 13.72 -6.67
CA THR A 98 -3.10 12.53 -7.07
C THR A 98 -1.82 12.37 -6.26
N SER A 99 -1.18 13.49 -5.91
CA SER A 99 0.02 13.52 -5.06
C SER A 99 -0.24 13.10 -3.62
N THR A 100 -1.44 13.33 -3.09
CA THR A 100 -1.79 13.00 -1.71
C THR A 100 -2.37 11.59 -1.57
N VAL A 101 -3.01 11.06 -2.62
CA VAL A 101 -3.52 9.67 -2.69
C VAL A 101 -2.37 8.70 -3.01
N SER A 102 -1.38 8.65 -2.13
CA SER A 102 -0.24 7.73 -2.26
C SER A 102 -0.56 6.33 -1.70
N PRO A 103 0.16 5.28 -2.15
CA PRO A 103 0.01 3.93 -1.59
C PRO A 103 0.17 3.90 -0.06
N LEU A 104 1.06 4.74 0.47
CA LEU A 104 1.31 4.85 1.91
C LEU A 104 0.16 5.54 2.64
N ALA A 105 -0.42 6.60 2.06
CA ALA A 105 -1.61 7.26 2.62
C ALA A 105 -2.82 6.33 2.67
N ILE A 106 -3.03 5.52 1.62
CA ILE A 106 -4.08 4.50 1.58
C ILE A 106 -3.82 3.43 2.65
N TYR A 107 -2.56 3.01 2.84
CA TYR A 107 -2.19 2.07 3.89
C TYR A 107 -2.48 2.64 5.29
N LEU A 108 -2.20 3.93 5.52
CA LEU A 108 -2.53 4.62 6.77
C LEU A 108 -4.05 4.58 7.01
N LEU A 109 -4.87 4.96 6.03
CA LEU A 109 -6.33 4.90 6.12
C LEU A 109 -6.83 3.48 6.43
N TYR A 110 -6.30 2.47 5.73
CA TYR A 110 -6.62 1.07 5.99
C TYR A 110 -6.27 0.65 7.43
N ALA A 111 -5.09 1.04 7.92
CA ALA A 111 -4.66 0.76 9.28
C ALA A 111 -5.59 1.44 10.32
N SER A 112 -6.02 2.67 10.06
CA SER A 112 -6.95 3.45 10.89
C SER A 112 -8.31 2.77 10.98
N VAL A 113 -8.88 2.38 9.84
CA VAL A 113 -10.14 1.60 9.80
C VAL A 113 -10.01 0.30 10.58
N ARG A 114 -8.88 -0.41 10.46
CA ARG A 114 -8.66 -1.63 11.27
C ARG A 114 -8.61 -1.35 12.76
N LYS A 115 -8.00 -0.24 13.18
CA LYS A 115 -7.95 0.18 14.59
C LYS A 115 -9.37 0.45 15.12
N ILE A 116 -10.21 1.18 14.37
CA ILE A 116 -11.61 1.44 14.72
C ILE A 116 -12.40 0.14 14.87
N LEU A 117 -12.16 -0.81 13.97
CA LEU A 117 -12.75 -2.15 14.03
C LEU A 117 -12.14 -3.05 15.12
N ARG A 118 -11.33 -2.50 16.03
CA ARG A 118 -10.63 -3.19 17.13
C ARG A 118 -9.78 -4.38 16.66
N LYS A 119 -9.26 -4.32 15.43
CA LYS A 119 -8.36 -5.35 14.88
C LYS A 119 -6.91 -4.92 15.04
N ARG A 120 -6.05 -5.92 15.27
CA ARG A 120 -4.59 -5.73 15.26
C ARG A 120 -4.17 -5.14 13.91
N SER A 121 -3.38 -4.07 13.96
CA SER A 121 -2.70 -3.45 12.81
C SER A 121 -1.23 -3.29 13.15
N TYR A 122 -0.36 -3.51 12.15
CA TYR A 122 1.07 -3.42 12.33
C TYR A 122 1.53 -1.99 12.64
N LEU A 123 0.99 -1.02 11.90
CA LEU A 123 1.31 0.40 12.06
C LEU A 123 1.05 0.92 13.49
N TYR A 124 -0.16 0.71 14.03
CA TYR A 124 -0.50 1.20 15.38
C TYR A 124 0.15 0.42 16.52
N ARG A 125 0.78 -0.73 16.24
CA ARG A 125 1.67 -1.38 17.19
C ARG A 125 3.02 -0.65 17.27
N ARG A 126 3.42 0.00 16.18
CA ARG A 126 4.68 0.73 16.04
C ARG A 126 4.58 2.24 16.30
N LEU A 127 3.37 2.78 16.44
CA LEU A 127 3.15 4.17 16.85
C LEU A 127 3.41 4.39 18.36
N GLY A 128 3.87 3.38 19.09
CA GLY A 128 4.10 3.47 20.53
C GLY A 128 2.83 3.64 21.37
N HIS A 129 3.02 4.06 22.62
CA HIS A 129 1.96 4.21 23.62
C HIS A 129 1.23 5.56 23.58
N HIS A 130 1.65 6.48 22.70
CA HIS A 130 1.01 7.79 22.54
C HIS A 130 -0.42 7.70 22.00
N SER A 131 -1.16 8.82 22.07
CA SER A 131 -2.56 8.99 21.62
C SER A 131 -2.75 8.52 20.17
N ASN A 132 -2.98 7.23 20.02
CA ASN A 132 -3.26 6.58 18.74
C ASN A 132 -4.56 7.11 18.13
N GLU A 133 -5.47 7.65 18.96
CA GLU A 133 -6.76 8.20 18.54
C GLU A 133 -6.59 9.44 17.66
N THR A 134 -5.63 10.31 17.97
CA THR A 134 -5.35 11.50 17.16
C THR A 134 -4.97 11.13 15.73
N TYR A 135 -4.07 10.16 15.55
CA TYR A 135 -3.65 9.70 14.22
C TYR A 135 -4.77 8.98 13.46
N VAL A 136 -5.65 8.25 14.15
CA VAL A 136 -6.87 7.70 13.54
C VAL A 136 -7.77 8.82 13.02
N ALA A 137 -8.04 9.83 13.86
CA ALA A 137 -8.91 10.95 13.50
C ALA A 137 -8.36 11.75 12.31
N LEU A 138 -7.05 12.08 12.34
CA LEU A 138 -6.39 12.76 11.23
C LEU A 138 -6.45 11.91 9.95
N SER A 139 -6.12 10.62 10.03
CA SER A 139 -6.19 9.74 8.86
C SER A 139 -7.60 9.65 8.24
N LEU A 140 -8.66 9.66 9.05
CA LEU A 140 -10.05 9.70 8.54
C LEU A 140 -10.40 11.07 7.94
N LEU A 141 -9.91 12.15 8.55
CA LEU A 141 -10.13 13.50 8.04
C LEU A 141 -9.48 13.69 6.65
N VAL A 142 -8.34 13.04 6.38
CA VAL A 142 -7.74 13.00 5.03
C VAL A 142 -8.73 12.45 4.00
N LEU A 143 -9.43 11.35 4.31
CA LEU A 143 -10.46 10.79 3.41
C LEU A 143 -11.59 11.78 3.16
N LEU A 144 -12.06 12.47 4.20
CA LEU A 144 -13.09 13.50 4.06
C LEU A 144 -12.60 14.65 3.15
N MET A 145 -11.36 15.12 3.34
CA MET A 145 -10.78 16.18 2.51
C MET A 145 -10.61 15.74 1.05
N TRP A 146 -10.23 14.49 0.80
CA TRP A 146 -10.19 13.95 -0.57
C TRP A 146 -11.56 13.99 -1.24
N ILE A 147 -12.61 13.54 -0.55
CA ILE A 147 -13.98 13.57 -1.09
C ILE A 147 -14.41 15.00 -1.38
N ILE A 148 -14.18 15.93 -0.44
CA ILE A 148 -14.55 17.34 -0.62
C ILE A 148 -13.79 17.95 -1.80
N MET A 149 -12.48 17.74 -1.90
CA MET A 149 -11.66 18.26 -2.98
C MET A 149 -12.09 17.67 -4.33
N ASP A 150 -12.34 16.35 -4.41
CA ASP A 150 -12.79 15.69 -5.64
C ASP A 150 -14.13 16.28 -6.12
N LEU A 151 -15.10 16.44 -5.20
CA LEU A 151 -16.38 17.08 -5.52
C LEU A 151 -16.22 18.53 -6.02
N LEU A 152 -15.33 19.30 -5.39
CA LEU A 152 -15.04 20.67 -5.82
C LEU A 152 -14.40 20.71 -7.21
N ILE A 153 -13.49 19.79 -7.52
CA ILE A 153 -12.79 19.77 -8.80
C ILE A 153 -13.73 19.49 -9.98
N TYR A 154 -14.71 18.62 -9.79
CA TYR A 154 -15.57 18.19 -10.89
C TYR A 154 -16.89 18.95 -10.99
N PHE A 155 -17.45 19.38 -9.85
CA PHE A 155 -18.81 19.92 -9.81
C PHE A 155 -18.89 21.40 -9.43
N ALA A 156 -17.80 22.02 -8.97
CA ALA A 156 -17.80 23.43 -8.60
C ALA A 156 -17.23 24.34 -9.69
N ASP A 157 -17.77 25.56 -9.77
CA ASP A 157 -17.37 26.61 -10.72
C ASP A 157 -16.36 27.56 -10.06
N VAL A 158 -15.18 27.01 -9.77
CA VAL A 158 -14.19 27.60 -8.84
C VAL A 158 -12.81 27.81 -9.46
N PHE A 159 -12.62 27.39 -10.71
CA PHE A 159 -11.33 27.46 -11.39
C PHE A 159 -11.11 28.80 -12.11
N THR A 160 -9.84 29.18 -12.23
CA THR A 160 -9.42 30.37 -12.98
C THR A 160 -9.77 30.25 -14.46
N ASN A 161 -9.61 29.04 -15.02
CA ASN A 161 -9.95 28.71 -16.40
C ASN A 161 -11.30 28.00 -16.42
N LYS A 162 -12.27 28.54 -17.17
CA LYS A 162 -13.62 27.97 -17.29
C LYS A 162 -13.58 26.70 -18.14
N CYS A 163 -13.29 25.56 -17.51
CA CYS A 163 -13.47 24.27 -18.15
C CYS A 163 -14.97 23.93 -18.27
N PRO A 164 -15.37 23.17 -19.31
CA PRO A 164 -16.75 22.74 -19.45
C PRO A 164 -17.18 21.90 -18.25
N ARG A 165 -18.45 22.07 -17.84
CA ARG A 165 -19.02 21.27 -16.76
C ARG A 165 -19.22 19.84 -17.23
N ILE A 166 -18.76 18.89 -16.42
CA ILE A 166 -18.94 17.47 -16.71
C ILE A 166 -20.15 16.91 -16.00
N THR A 167 -20.82 15.96 -16.66
CA THR A 167 -21.90 15.17 -16.04
C THR A 167 -21.31 14.06 -15.17
N LEU A 168 -22.13 13.41 -14.34
CA LEU A 168 -21.68 12.25 -13.54
C LEU A 168 -21.19 11.09 -14.43
N VAL A 169 -21.80 10.89 -15.60
CA VAL A 169 -21.37 9.87 -16.57
C VAL A 169 -20.01 10.23 -17.17
N SER A 170 -19.85 11.48 -17.65
CA SER A 170 -18.57 11.96 -18.19
C SER A 170 -17.46 11.95 -17.14
N TRP A 171 -17.77 12.26 -15.87
CA TRP A 171 -16.86 12.10 -14.74
C TRP A 171 -16.40 10.66 -14.57
N PHE A 172 -17.33 9.70 -14.57
CA PHE A 172 -16.97 8.29 -14.44
C PHE A 172 -16.07 7.82 -15.59
N MET A 173 -16.40 8.22 -16.82
CA MET A 173 -15.59 7.91 -18.01
C MET A 173 -14.20 8.55 -17.92
N TYR A 174 -14.09 9.81 -17.50
CA TYR A 174 -12.81 10.48 -17.29
C TYR A 174 -11.95 9.75 -16.26
N ARG A 175 -12.54 9.38 -15.11
CA ARG A 175 -11.82 8.62 -14.06
C ARG A 175 -11.36 7.26 -14.57
N PHE A 176 -12.19 6.59 -15.37
CA PHE A 176 -11.83 5.32 -15.99
C PHE A 176 -10.66 5.48 -16.98
N MET A 177 -10.70 6.48 -17.85
CA MET A 177 -9.61 6.78 -18.79
C MET A 177 -8.32 7.16 -18.08
N ALA A 178 -8.38 8.05 -17.09
CA ALA A 178 -7.23 8.44 -16.29
C ALA A 178 -6.61 7.24 -15.54
N ALA A 179 -7.44 6.35 -14.99
CA ALA A 179 -6.99 5.11 -14.37
C ALA A 179 -6.35 4.18 -15.41
N TYR A 180 -6.98 3.99 -16.57
CA TYR A 180 -6.45 3.18 -17.66
C TYR A 180 -5.06 3.66 -18.11
N THR A 181 -4.89 4.97 -18.34
CA THR A 181 -3.60 5.58 -18.68
C THR A 181 -2.55 5.35 -17.59
N SER A 182 -2.94 5.48 -16.31
CA SER A 182 -2.06 5.18 -15.18
C SER A 182 -1.64 3.70 -15.13
N PHE A 183 -2.45 2.80 -15.66
CA PHE A 183 -2.13 1.38 -15.73
C PHE A 183 -1.22 1.01 -16.90
N ILE A 184 -1.09 1.84 -17.94
CA ILE A 184 -0.34 1.48 -19.16
C ILE A 184 1.09 1.03 -18.84
N PHE A 185 1.84 1.80 -18.04
CA PHE A 185 3.22 1.45 -17.68
C PHE A 185 3.32 0.28 -16.70
N ALA A 186 2.24 -0.02 -15.95
CA ALA A 186 2.17 -1.15 -15.04
C ALA A 186 1.55 -2.40 -15.67
N SER A 187 0.98 -2.31 -16.87
CA SER A 187 0.11 -3.32 -17.49
C SER A 187 0.82 -4.68 -17.62
N VAL A 188 2.07 -4.67 -18.10
CA VAL A 188 2.89 -5.88 -18.23
C VAL A 188 3.11 -6.54 -16.86
N PHE A 189 3.43 -5.76 -15.82
CA PHE A 189 3.64 -6.29 -14.48
C PHE A 189 2.35 -6.81 -13.84
N ILE A 190 1.21 -6.17 -14.10
CA ILE A 190 -0.10 -6.61 -13.62
C ILE A 190 -0.49 -7.94 -14.27
N VAL A 191 -0.30 -8.09 -15.57
CA VAL A 191 -0.55 -9.36 -16.27
C VAL A 191 0.34 -10.46 -15.69
N ILE A 192 1.64 -10.19 -15.52
CA ILE A 192 2.57 -11.15 -14.88
C ILE A 192 2.10 -11.52 -13.48
N LEU A 193 1.71 -10.54 -12.66
CA LEU A 193 1.21 -10.78 -11.30
C LEU A 193 -0.04 -11.65 -11.31
N ILE A 194 -1.02 -11.37 -12.18
CA ILE A 194 -2.25 -12.16 -12.31
C ILE A 194 -1.95 -13.58 -12.74
N CYS A 195 -1.10 -13.77 -13.76
CA CYS A 195 -0.68 -15.10 -14.22
C CYS A 195 0.01 -15.88 -13.10
N MET A 196 0.95 -15.27 -12.39
CA MET A 196 1.62 -15.88 -11.24
C MET A 196 0.63 -16.23 -10.13
N TRP A 197 -0.31 -15.34 -9.82
CA TRP A 197 -1.33 -15.56 -8.81
C TRP A 197 -2.21 -16.76 -9.17
N ILE A 198 -2.68 -16.85 -10.42
CA ILE A 198 -3.47 -17.98 -10.92
C ILE A 198 -2.69 -19.28 -10.82
N MET A 199 -1.41 -19.30 -11.24
CA MET A 199 -0.57 -20.49 -11.12
C MET A 199 -0.42 -20.93 -9.65
N TYR A 200 -0.19 -19.99 -8.73
CA TYR A 200 -0.11 -20.30 -7.31
C TYR A 200 -1.43 -20.78 -6.74
N LEU A 201 -2.57 -20.23 -7.16
CA LEU A 201 -3.89 -20.68 -6.76
C LEU A 201 -4.12 -22.14 -7.15
N LEU A 202 -3.77 -22.51 -8.38
CA LEU A 202 -3.88 -23.88 -8.84
C LEU A 202 -2.91 -24.81 -8.09
N ARG A 203 -1.67 -24.37 -7.88
CA ARG A 203 -0.63 -25.20 -7.24
C ARG A 203 -0.86 -25.41 -5.74
N HIS A 204 -1.36 -24.38 -5.05
CA HIS A 204 -1.71 -24.43 -3.63
C HIS A 204 -3.18 -24.75 -3.38
N PHE A 205 -3.93 -25.25 -4.37
CA PHE A 205 -5.38 -25.46 -4.22
C PHE A 205 -5.74 -26.30 -2.97
N ARG A 206 -4.97 -27.35 -2.68
CA ARG A 206 -5.15 -28.18 -1.47
C ARG A 206 -4.83 -27.40 -0.19
N ASP A 207 -3.68 -26.74 -0.14
CA ASP A 207 -3.24 -25.93 1.00
C ASP A 207 -4.24 -24.80 1.30
N ILE A 208 -4.76 -24.14 0.27
CA ILE A 208 -5.78 -23.08 0.35
C ILE A 208 -7.10 -23.64 0.84
N ARG A 209 -7.52 -24.81 0.35
CA ARG A 209 -8.75 -25.46 0.81
C ARG A 209 -8.67 -25.81 2.29
N ASP A 210 -7.52 -26.28 2.75
CA ASP A 210 -7.32 -26.68 4.14
C ASP A 210 -7.25 -25.44 5.06
N GLU A 211 -6.57 -24.36 4.63
CA GLU A 211 -6.60 -23.06 5.33
C GLU A 211 -8.00 -22.42 5.31
N TYR A 212 -8.73 -22.54 4.22
CA TYR A 212 -10.13 -22.10 4.11
C TYR A 212 -11.02 -22.82 5.11
N ARG A 213 -10.88 -24.14 5.28
CA ARG A 213 -11.62 -24.89 6.31
C ARG A 213 -11.30 -24.35 7.70
N ARG A 214 -10.02 -24.09 8.00
CA ARG A 214 -9.60 -23.49 9.29
C ARG A 214 -10.25 -22.13 9.54
N HIS A 215 -10.26 -21.24 8.56
CA HIS A 215 -10.88 -19.92 8.68
C HIS A 215 -12.41 -19.98 8.77
N LYS A 216 -13.04 -20.89 8.02
CA LYS A 216 -14.49 -21.12 8.08
C LYS A 216 -14.95 -21.61 9.45
N MET A 217 -14.16 -22.46 10.12
CA MET A 217 -14.45 -22.92 11.49
C MET A 217 -14.35 -21.80 12.53
N LYS A 218 -13.52 -20.78 12.30
CA LYS A 218 -13.39 -19.60 13.18
C LYS A 218 -14.46 -18.53 12.93
N ALA A 219 -15.15 -18.58 11.78
CA ALA A 219 -16.19 -17.62 11.45
C ALA A 219 -17.48 -17.92 12.20
N GLN A 220 -17.92 -17.03 13.08
CA GLN A 220 -19.23 -17.13 13.75
C GLN A 220 -20.33 -16.58 12.83
N PRO A 221 -21.25 -17.42 12.32
CA PRO A 221 -22.41 -16.92 11.57
C PRO A 221 -23.44 -16.31 12.52
N TRP A 222 -24.15 -15.26 12.09
CA TRP A 222 -25.29 -14.75 12.85
C TRP A 222 -26.44 -15.76 12.79
N LYS A 223 -27.09 -16.00 13.94
CA LYS A 223 -28.15 -17.02 14.05
C LYS A 223 -29.35 -16.78 13.12
N HIS A 224 -29.66 -15.53 12.77
CA HIS A 224 -30.93 -15.16 12.12
C HIS A 224 -30.83 -14.93 10.59
N PHE A 225 -29.64 -14.67 10.04
CA PHE A 225 -29.45 -14.34 8.62
C PHE A 225 -28.40 -15.21 7.92
N ARG A 226 -28.43 -16.52 8.19
CA ARG A 226 -27.43 -17.47 7.69
C ARG A 226 -27.30 -17.51 6.17
N TRP A 227 -28.41 -17.42 5.43
CA TRP A 227 -28.41 -17.54 3.97
C TRP A 227 -27.77 -16.32 3.29
N VAL A 228 -28.11 -15.11 3.74
CA VAL A 228 -27.55 -13.85 3.21
C VAL A 228 -26.05 -13.73 3.52
N GLN A 229 -25.59 -14.26 4.66
CA GLN A 229 -24.19 -14.21 5.06
C GLN A 229 -23.31 -15.29 4.43
N TRP A 230 -23.90 -16.35 3.87
CA TRP A 230 -23.14 -17.51 3.42
C TRP A 230 -22.15 -17.17 2.32
N PHE A 231 -22.59 -16.42 1.31
CA PHE A 231 -21.73 -15.97 0.22
C PHE A 231 -20.61 -15.03 0.69
N PRO A 232 -20.87 -13.88 1.38
CA PRO A 232 -19.81 -12.96 1.78
C PRO A 232 -18.84 -13.56 2.80
N LEU A 233 -19.31 -14.40 3.74
CA LEU A 233 -18.41 -15.08 4.70
C LEU A 233 -17.55 -16.13 4.00
N THR A 234 -18.12 -16.90 3.07
CA THR A 234 -17.38 -17.91 2.30
C THR A 234 -16.34 -17.24 1.41
N PHE A 235 -16.74 -16.21 0.66
CA PHE A 235 -15.84 -15.44 -0.19
C PHE A 235 -14.71 -14.81 0.63
N LYS A 236 -15.05 -14.12 1.74
CA LYS A 236 -14.04 -13.52 2.62
C LYS A 236 -13.07 -14.55 3.19
N SER A 237 -13.57 -15.70 3.68
CA SER A 237 -12.71 -16.74 4.24
C SER A 237 -11.78 -17.34 3.18
N PHE A 238 -12.28 -17.48 1.94
CA PHE A 238 -11.48 -17.93 0.80
C PHE A 238 -10.40 -16.92 0.42
N MET A 239 -10.75 -15.64 0.29
CA MET A 239 -9.78 -14.58 0.00
C MET A 239 -8.69 -14.48 1.07
N ILE A 240 -9.05 -14.62 2.35
CA ILE A 240 -8.08 -14.64 3.45
C ILE A 240 -7.19 -15.88 3.37
N ALA A 241 -7.75 -17.06 3.10
CA ALA A 241 -6.98 -18.30 2.98
C ALA A 241 -5.99 -18.23 1.80
N GLN A 242 -6.43 -17.78 0.63
CA GLN A 242 -5.57 -17.55 -0.53
C GLN A 242 -4.44 -16.57 -0.20
N TRP A 243 -4.80 -15.44 0.40
CA TRP A 243 -3.83 -14.41 0.80
C TRP A 243 -2.80 -14.97 1.78
N ASP A 244 -3.24 -15.66 2.84
CA ASP A 244 -2.34 -16.23 3.85
C ASP A 244 -1.38 -17.26 3.26
N VAL A 245 -1.88 -18.20 2.44
CA VAL A 245 -1.06 -19.25 1.84
C VAL A 245 -0.04 -18.68 0.88
N ILE A 246 -0.48 -17.83 -0.05
CA ILE A 246 0.40 -17.27 -1.09
C ILE A 246 1.40 -16.30 -0.49
N THR A 247 0.99 -15.35 0.34
CA THR A 247 1.91 -14.30 0.83
C THR A 247 2.91 -14.80 1.87
N LYS A 248 2.54 -15.79 2.70
CA LYS A 248 3.48 -16.39 3.67
C LYS A 248 4.36 -17.47 3.01
N GLY A 249 3.82 -18.21 2.03
CA GLY A 249 4.59 -19.17 1.25
C GLY A 249 5.57 -18.49 0.28
N HIS A 250 5.16 -17.37 -0.32
CA HIS A 250 5.93 -16.62 -1.31
C HIS A 250 5.99 -15.12 -0.92
N PRO A 251 6.84 -14.75 0.06
CA PRO A 251 6.92 -13.36 0.54
C PRO A 251 7.28 -12.35 -0.55
N TRP A 252 8.03 -12.78 -1.58
CA TRP A 252 8.39 -11.95 -2.72
C TRP A 252 7.16 -11.49 -3.54
N MET A 253 6.05 -12.23 -3.53
CA MET A 253 4.80 -11.80 -4.18
C MET A 253 4.25 -10.55 -3.54
N LEU A 254 4.35 -10.42 -2.21
CA LEU A 254 3.93 -9.21 -1.51
C LEU A 254 4.81 -8.02 -1.91
N THR A 255 6.14 -8.21 -1.94
CA THR A 255 7.09 -7.19 -2.39
C THR A 255 6.79 -6.77 -3.83
N PHE A 256 6.54 -7.73 -4.72
CA PHE A 256 6.21 -7.47 -6.13
C PHE A 256 4.90 -6.69 -6.27
N SER A 257 3.85 -7.05 -5.54
CA SER A 257 2.58 -6.30 -5.52
C SER A 257 2.76 -4.86 -5.03
N VAL A 258 3.57 -4.64 -3.98
CA VAL A 258 3.89 -3.29 -3.49
C VAL A 258 4.64 -2.48 -4.57
N VAL A 259 5.65 -3.07 -5.22
CA VAL A 259 6.37 -2.43 -6.32
C VAL A 259 5.42 -2.03 -7.45
N ILE A 260 4.54 -2.93 -7.88
CA ILE A 260 3.54 -2.63 -8.91
C ILE A 260 2.64 -1.47 -8.49
N THR A 261 2.23 -1.43 -7.22
CA THR A 261 1.38 -0.35 -6.71
C THR A 261 2.10 1.01 -6.79
N TYR A 262 3.39 1.05 -6.46
CA TYR A 262 4.21 2.25 -6.63
C TYR A 262 4.45 2.59 -8.11
N VAL A 263 4.62 1.61 -9.00
CA VAL A 263 4.74 1.87 -10.45
C VAL A 263 3.45 2.46 -11.02
N VAL A 264 2.28 1.93 -10.64
CA VAL A 264 0.97 2.50 -11.02
C VAL A 264 0.85 3.94 -10.52
N TRP A 265 1.20 4.20 -9.26
CA TRP A 265 1.13 5.55 -8.71
C TRP A 265 2.14 6.51 -9.36
N GLY A 266 3.38 6.06 -9.62
CA GLY A 266 4.38 6.83 -10.38
C GLY A 266 3.92 7.14 -11.80
N SER A 267 3.12 6.26 -12.40
CA SER A 267 2.48 6.48 -13.70
C SER A 267 1.40 7.54 -13.62
N SER A 268 0.58 7.53 -12.57
CA SER A 268 -0.41 8.60 -12.34
C SER A 268 0.24 9.97 -12.08
N LEU A 269 1.47 9.97 -11.58
CA LEU A 269 2.31 11.17 -11.47
C LEU A 269 3.07 11.49 -12.78
N MET A 270 2.89 10.73 -13.86
CA MET A 270 3.58 10.88 -15.15
C MET A 270 5.12 10.88 -15.06
N LEU A 271 5.70 10.14 -14.11
CA LEU A 271 7.16 10.09 -13.92
C LEU A 271 7.92 9.44 -15.08
N TYR A 272 7.25 8.64 -15.89
CA TYR A 272 7.86 7.91 -17.01
C TYR A 272 7.88 8.71 -18.31
N ILE A 273 7.38 9.95 -18.28
CA ILE A 273 7.35 10.86 -19.42
C ILE A 273 8.48 11.89 -19.24
N PRO A 274 9.58 11.79 -20.02
CA PRO A 274 10.75 12.64 -19.82
C PRO A 274 10.52 14.10 -20.20
N ASP A 275 9.68 14.35 -21.22
CA ASP A 275 9.24 15.70 -21.60
C ASP A 275 7.71 15.78 -21.52
N LEU A 276 7.25 16.13 -20.33
CA LEU A 276 5.82 16.23 -20.02
C LEU A 276 5.13 17.33 -20.85
N SER A 277 5.86 18.42 -21.13
CA SER A 277 5.31 19.55 -21.89
C SER A 277 5.09 19.19 -23.35
N LYS A 278 6.03 18.49 -23.97
CA LYS A 278 5.88 17.95 -25.31
C LYS A 278 4.81 16.87 -25.37
N PHE A 279 4.76 15.98 -24.39
CA PHE A 279 3.73 14.94 -24.33
C PHE A 279 2.30 15.53 -24.31
N TYR A 280 2.06 16.54 -23.45
CA TYR A 280 0.75 17.19 -23.42
C TYR A 280 0.48 18.01 -24.67
N TYR A 281 1.50 18.63 -25.26
CA TYR A 281 1.35 19.29 -26.55
C TYR A 281 0.92 18.30 -27.65
N ASP A 282 1.61 17.17 -27.79
CA ASP A 282 1.30 16.16 -28.80
C ASP A 282 -0.13 15.62 -28.58
N LEU A 283 -0.54 15.44 -27.31
CA LEU A 283 -1.89 15.00 -26.95
C LEU A 283 -2.96 16.05 -27.27
N VAL A 284 -2.73 17.32 -26.94
CA VAL A 284 -3.66 18.41 -27.24
C VAL A 284 -3.77 18.62 -28.75
N THR A 285 -2.65 18.60 -29.46
CA THR A 285 -2.61 18.78 -30.91
C THR A 285 -3.37 17.66 -31.63
N GLY A 286 -3.18 16.40 -31.21
CA GLY A 286 -3.95 15.28 -31.76
C GLY A 286 -5.46 15.43 -31.50
N LEU A 287 -5.86 15.83 -30.29
CA LEU A 287 -7.27 16.09 -29.98
C LEU A 287 -7.85 17.28 -30.73
N GLU A 288 -7.06 18.32 -31.01
CA GLU A 288 -7.48 19.47 -31.81
C GLU A 288 -7.62 19.12 -33.29
N GLU A 289 -6.67 18.35 -33.84
CA GLU A 289 -6.72 17.84 -35.21
C GLU A 289 -7.94 16.94 -35.45
N ASP A 290 -8.24 16.03 -34.51
CA ASP A 290 -9.42 15.15 -34.57
C ASP A 290 -10.76 15.94 -34.52
N ASN A 291 -10.74 17.18 -34.03
CA ASN A 291 -11.91 18.04 -33.87
C ASN A 291 -11.98 19.21 -34.88
N ASP A 292 -11.18 19.18 -35.95
CA ASP A 292 -11.09 20.25 -36.95
C ASP A 292 -10.74 21.63 -36.34
N LEU A 293 -10.04 21.65 -35.20
CA LEU A 293 -9.60 22.87 -34.53
C LEU A 293 -8.21 23.29 -35.03
N PRO A 294 -7.93 24.61 -35.10
CA PRO A 294 -6.62 25.10 -35.55
C PRO A 294 -5.51 24.69 -34.58
N THR A 295 -4.57 23.88 -35.06
CA THR A 295 -3.38 23.47 -34.32
C THR A 295 -2.31 24.57 -34.36
N LEU A 296 -1.80 24.97 -33.19
CA LEU A 296 -0.65 25.88 -33.10
C LEU A 296 0.65 25.08 -32.98
N PRO A 297 1.78 25.56 -33.54
CA PRO A 297 3.08 24.91 -33.35
C PRO A 297 3.49 24.92 -31.88
N TYR A 298 4.19 23.86 -31.44
CA TYR A 298 4.68 23.75 -30.07
C TYR A 298 5.55 24.94 -29.71
N GLN A 299 5.12 25.68 -28.70
CA GLN A 299 5.95 26.63 -27.99
C GLN A 299 6.09 26.11 -26.57
N ALA A 300 7.33 25.90 -26.13
CA ALA A 300 7.60 25.55 -24.75
C ALA A 300 6.99 26.64 -23.84
N PRO A 301 6.37 26.29 -22.70
CA PRO A 301 5.79 27.27 -21.80
C PRO A 301 6.85 28.31 -21.40
N ASP A 302 6.53 29.60 -21.58
CA ASP A 302 7.41 30.69 -21.15
C ASP A 302 7.72 30.55 -19.65
N GLY A 303 9.01 30.45 -19.31
CA GLY A 303 9.47 30.36 -17.91
C GLY A 303 9.60 28.94 -17.33
N TYR A 304 9.56 27.88 -18.13
CA TYR A 304 9.98 26.54 -17.67
C TYR A 304 11.49 26.53 -17.43
N ASP A 305 11.91 26.75 -16.19
CA ASP A 305 13.29 26.56 -15.74
C ASP A 305 13.37 25.27 -14.91
N PRO A 306 14.00 24.19 -15.42
CA PRO A 306 14.18 22.95 -14.66
C PRO A 306 15.06 23.14 -13.41
N LEU A 307 15.80 24.25 -13.32
CA LEU A 307 16.59 24.66 -12.16
C LEU A 307 15.95 25.85 -11.41
N GLY A 308 14.68 26.15 -11.70
CA GLY A 308 13.92 27.17 -10.99
C GLY A 308 13.91 26.92 -9.47
N PHE A 309 13.81 28.01 -8.70
CA PHE A 309 13.88 27.96 -7.24
C PHE A 309 12.88 26.96 -6.62
N GLY A 310 11.66 26.87 -7.16
CA GLY A 310 10.66 25.90 -6.71
C GLY A 310 11.03 24.45 -6.98
N GLN A 311 11.63 24.14 -8.15
CA GLN A 311 12.13 22.80 -8.46
C GLN A 311 13.27 22.39 -7.52
N LEU A 312 14.20 23.31 -7.26
CA LEU A 312 15.34 23.05 -6.40
C LEU A 312 14.89 22.84 -4.95
N LEU A 313 13.99 23.68 -4.45
CA LEU A 313 13.40 23.52 -3.12
C LEU A 313 12.65 22.18 -3.02
N ALA A 314 11.85 21.81 -4.02
CA ALA A 314 11.16 20.53 -4.04
C ALA A 314 12.13 19.35 -4.01
N ALA A 315 13.23 19.38 -4.78
CA ALA A 315 14.26 18.35 -4.73
C ALA A 315 14.89 18.24 -3.33
N THR A 316 15.10 19.37 -2.64
CA THR A 316 15.73 19.35 -1.31
C THR A 316 14.87 18.68 -0.23
N VAL A 317 13.53 18.68 -0.39
CA VAL A 317 12.59 18.01 0.53
C VAL A 317 12.83 16.49 0.59
N ALA A 318 13.38 15.89 -0.47
CA ALA A 318 13.70 14.46 -0.48
C ALA A 318 14.96 14.11 0.34
N PHE A 319 15.86 15.06 0.61
CA PHE A 319 17.13 14.75 1.28
C PHE A 319 16.96 14.19 2.70
N PRO A 320 16.16 14.78 3.61
CA PRO A 320 16.03 14.24 4.97
C PRO A 320 15.54 12.78 5.02
N PRO A 321 14.45 12.37 4.33
CA PRO A 321 14.01 10.98 4.38
C PRO A 321 14.99 10.04 3.65
N MET A 322 15.66 10.50 2.59
CA MET A 322 16.74 9.72 1.96
C MET A 322 17.90 9.48 2.92
N TRP A 323 18.33 10.51 3.65
CA TRP A 323 19.40 10.40 4.64
C TRP A 323 19.05 9.42 5.76
N GLN A 324 17.82 9.48 6.27
CA GLN A 324 17.33 8.52 7.27
C GLN A 324 17.31 7.08 6.73
N VAL A 325 16.89 6.88 5.48
CA VAL A 325 16.95 5.56 4.84
C VAL A 325 18.40 5.09 4.66
N LEU A 326 19.33 5.96 4.27
CA LEU A 326 20.74 5.62 4.18
C LEU A 326 21.32 5.21 5.54
N ASN A 327 20.99 5.93 6.61
CA ASN A 327 21.39 5.56 7.97
C ASN A 327 20.79 4.22 8.38
N LEU A 328 19.52 3.95 8.05
CA LEU A 328 18.89 2.65 8.27
C LEU A 328 19.62 1.53 7.51
N ILE A 329 19.97 1.77 6.25
CA ILE A 329 20.73 0.82 5.42
C ILE A 329 22.10 0.56 6.03
N TRP A 330 22.78 1.60 6.51
CA TRP A 330 24.11 1.48 7.08
C TRP A 330 24.13 0.74 8.43
N THR A 331 23.21 1.10 9.32
CA THR A 331 23.06 0.49 10.65
C THR A 331 22.62 -0.96 10.56
N ARG A 332 21.72 -1.30 9.62
CA ARG A 332 21.20 -2.65 9.39
C ARG A 332 21.80 -3.36 8.19
N ARG A 333 23.01 -2.98 7.77
CA ARG A 333 23.64 -3.50 6.55
C ARG A 333 23.70 -5.03 6.52
N ASN A 334 23.97 -5.67 7.66
CA ASN A 334 24.07 -7.13 7.73
C ASN A 334 22.71 -7.81 7.50
N ASP A 335 21.65 -7.30 8.14
CA ASP A 335 20.29 -7.83 7.98
C ASP A 335 19.76 -7.60 6.57
N ILE A 336 20.01 -6.41 6.02
CA ILE A 336 19.60 -6.05 4.66
C ILE A 336 20.35 -6.87 3.63
N VAL A 337 21.67 -7.04 3.78
CA VAL A 337 22.47 -7.91 2.90
C VAL A 337 22.01 -9.36 3.02
N ALA A 338 21.70 -9.86 4.21
CA ALA A 338 21.16 -11.20 4.39
C ALA A 338 19.79 -11.34 3.70
N TRP A 339 18.91 -10.35 3.86
CA TRP A 339 17.62 -10.31 3.20
C TRP A 339 17.75 -10.28 1.66
N ILE A 340 18.60 -9.39 1.11
CA ILE A 340 18.89 -9.30 -0.33
C ILE A 340 19.43 -10.63 -0.85
N LYS A 341 20.37 -11.27 -0.14
CA LYS A 341 20.91 -12.59 -0.53
C LYS A 341 19.86 -13.69 -0.46
N SER A 342 18.90 -13.61 0.47
CA SER A 342 17.81 -14.59 0.60
C SER A 342 16.74 -14.45 -0.48
N TYR A 343 16.57 -13.24 -1.04
CA TYR A 343 15.53 -12.93 -2.01
C TYR A 343 15.60 -13.77 -3.30
N PRO A 344 16.75 -13.88 -4.01
CA PRO A 344 16.84 -14.71 -5.21
C PRO A 344 16.59 -16.19 -4.90
N ILE A 345 16.99 -16.67 -3.73
CA ILE A 345 16.74 -18.05 -3.29
C ILE A 345 15.23 -18.27 -3.06
N SER A 346 14.55 -17.33 -2.42
CA SER A 346 13.10 -17.39 -2.20
C SER A 346 12.33 -17.36 -3.52
N LEU A 347 12.72 -16.46 -4.43
CA LEU A 347 12.13 -16.34 -5.76
C LEU A 347 12.36 -17.61 -6.59
N TRP A 348 13.58 -18.15 -6.59
CA TRP A 348 13.91 -19.40 -7.27
C TRP A 348 13.12 -20.58 -6.73
N ASN A 349 12.97 -20.70 -5.41
CA ASN A 349 12.13 -21.75 -4.83
C ASN A 349 10.66 -21.60 -5.23
N GLY A 350 10.15 -20.36 -5.36
CA GLY A 350 8.82 -20.09 -5.91
C GLY A 350 8.68 -20.56 -7.36
N ILE A 351 9.65 -20.22 -8.22
CA ILE A 351 9.69 -20.65 -9.62
C ILE A 351 9.76 -22.18 -9.73
N VAL A 352 10.66 -22.82 -8.98
CA VAL A 352 10.78 -24.29 -8.94
C VAL A 352 9.48 -24.92 -8.47
N PHE A 353 8.80 -24.33 -7.48
CA PHE A 353 7.51 -24.83 -7.01
C PHE A 353 6.40 -24.71 -8.07
N ILE A 354 6.35 -23.61 -8.82
CA ILE A 354 5.43 -23.44 -9.95
C ILE A 354 5.69 -24.53 -11.01
N LEU A 355 6.94 -24.69 -11.44
CA LEU A 355 7.31 -25.58 -12.55
C LEU A 355 7.25 -27.06 -12.18
N THR A 356 7.71 -27.43 -10.98
CA THR A 356 7.94 -28.84 -10.59
C THR A 356 7.06 -29.29 -9.43
N GLY A 357 6.51 -28.37 -8.63
CA GLY A 357 5.76 -28.67 -7.39
C GLY A 357 6.61 -29.17 -6.23
N HIS A 358 7.91 -29.35 -6.45
CA HIS A 358 8.85 -29.61 -5.36
C HIS A 358 9.06 -28.35 -4.53
N ARG A 359 9.52 -28.57 -3.28
CA ARG A 359 9.83 -27.50 -2.31
C ARG A 359 8.64 -26.59 -1.98
N ASN A 360 7.48 -27.17 -1.70
CA ASN A 360 6.32 -26.40 -1.22
C ASN A 360 6.71 -25.53 0.00
N PRO A 361 6.77 -24.20 -0.14
CA PRO A 361 7.24 -23.34 0.94
C PRO A 361 6.22 -23.22 2.07
N TRP A 362 4.95 -23.56 1.81
CA TRP A 362 3.91 -23.58 2.84
C TRP A 362 4.18 -24.62 3.92
N LYS A 363 4.82 -25.75 3.59
CA LYS A 363 5.20 -26.76 4.60
C LYS A 363 6.12 -26.18 5.68
N LYS A 364 7.14 -25.42 5.27
CA LYS A 364 8.05 -24.70 6.19
C LYS A 364 7.34 -23.64 7.03
N VAL A 365 6.21 -23.12 6.56
CA VAL A 365 5.39 -22.17 7.33
C VAL A 365 4.56 -22.93 8.36
N LEU A 366 4.01 -24.09 8.01
CA LEU A 366 3.25 -24.94 8.93
C LEU A 366 4.15 -25.50 10.04
N GLU A 367 5.34 -26.00 9.70
CA GLU A 367 6.34 -26.48 10.67
C GLU A 367 6.68 -25.40 11.72
N ARG A 368 6.97 -24.18 11.27
CA ARG A 368 7.23 -23.05 12.19
C ARG A 368 6.02 -22.67 13.04
N ARG A 369 4.79 -22.78 12.51
CA ARG A 369 3.58 -22.55 13.33
C ARG A 369 3.42 -23.63 14.40
N ALA A 370 3.76 -24.88 14.08
CA ALA A 370 3.71 -25.98 15.03
C ALA A 370 4.75 -25.78 16.15
N GLU A 371 5.98 -25.38 15.80
CA GLU A 371 7.03 -25.05 16.76
C GLU A 371 6.63 -23.88 17.68
N ASN A 372 5.92 -22.89 17.16
CA ASN A 372 5.46 -21.72 17.92
C ASN A 372 4.16 -21.95 18.72
N GLY A 373 3.62 -23.17 18.75
CA GLY A 373 2.34 -23.46 19.41
C GLY A 373 1.10 -22.81 18.76
N GLU A 374 1.24 -22.26 17.55
CA GLU A 374 0.15 -21.68 16.77
C GLU A 374 -0.59 -22.72 15.91
N ALA A 375 -0.09 -23.96 15.87
CA ALA A 375 -0.81 -25.09 15.31
C ALA A 375 -2.06 -25.32 16.15
N GLY A 376 -3.23 -25.00 15.57
CA GLY A 376 -4.50 -25.32 16.18
C GLY A 376 -4.53 -26.81 16.49
N THR A 377 -4.56 -27.13 17.79
CA THR A 377 -4.84 -28.46 18.30
C THR A 377 -6.05 -29.01 17.54
N PHE A 378 -5.86 -30.19 16.92
CA PHE A 378 -6.86 -31.23 16.64
C PHE A 378 -7.00 -31.78 15.20
N TYR A 379 -6.29 -31.31 14.15
CA TYR A 379 -6.47 -31.95 12.81
C TYR A 379 -5.23 -32.18 11.92
N ASP A 380 -4.00 -31.92 12.38
CA ASP A 380 -2.80 -32.30 11.59
C ASP A 380 -2.49 -33.82 11.68
N SER A 381 -3.31 -34.61 12.38
CA SER A 381 -3.10 -36.05 12.61
C SER A 381 -4.10 -36.98 11.89
N VAL A 382 -4.89 -36.51 10.92
CA VAL A 382 -5.70 -37.44 10.11
C VAL A 382 -4.79 -38.11 9.08
N PRO A 383 -4.51 -39.42 9.17
CA PRO A 383 -3.74 -40.11 8.16
C PRO A 383 -4.54 -40.15 6.86
N LEU A 384 -3.86 -39.90 5.75
CA LEU A 384 -4.36 -40.22 4.40
C LEU A 384 -4.43 -41.75 4.24
N THR A 385 -5.44 -42.40 4.81
CA THR A 385 -5.77 -43.79 4.51
C THR A 385 -7.28 -43.91 4.35
N GLY A 386 -7.70 -44.49 3.22
CA GLY A 386 -9.10 -44.68 2.83
C GLY A 386 -9.87 -45.63 3.76
N PRO A 387 -11.17 -45.89 3.47
CA PRO A 387 -12.04 -46.62 4.38
C PRO A 387 -11.68 -48.11 4.34
N GLY A 388 -11.24 -48.65 5.48
CA GLY A 388 -10.96 -50.07 5.61
C GLY A 388 -10.73 -50.47 7.07
N GLU A 389 -11.67 -51.26 7.58
CA GLU A 389 -11.62 -52.11 8.77
C GLU A 389 -11.70 -51.47 10.16
N GLU A 390 -12.94 -51.48 10.67
CA GLU A 390 -13.24 -51.60 12.09
C GLU A 390 -12.51 -52.81 12.71
N ARG A 391 -11.69 -52.57 13.74
CA ARG A 391 -11.41 -53.57 14.77
C ARG A 391 -11.83 -53.05 16.13
N LYS A 392 -12.88 -53.69 16.66
CA LYS A 392 -13.34 -53.60 18.06
C LYS A 392 -12.32 -54.26 18.99
N VAL A 393 -11.87 -53.53 20.01
CA VAL A 393 -11.37 -54.00 21.32
C VAL A 393 -11.65 -52.80 22.24
N GLY A 394 -12.34 -52.80 23.37
CA GLY A 394 -12.60 -53.80 24.41
C GLY A 394 -12.44 -53.03 25.75
N GLN A 395 -13.52 -52.91 26.53
CA GLN A 395 -13.61 -52.18 27.81
C GLN A 395 -12.55 -52.57 28.86
N ARG A 396 -12.10 -51.61 29.69
CA ARG A 396 -12.19 -51.73 31.17
C ARG A 396 -12.00 -50.40 31.92
N THR A 397 -12.69 -50.34 33.05
CA THR A 397 -12.88 -49.28 34.05
C THR A 397 -11.68 -49.12 35.00
N ASP A 398 -11.47 -47.91 35.56
CA ASP A 398 -11.68 -47.56 36.99
C ASP A 398 -10.82 -46.39 37.53
N SER A 399 -11.51 -45.56 38.31
CA SER A 399 -11.16 -44.75 39.50
C SER A 399 -9.93 -43.82 39.61
N THR A 400 -10.26 -42.53 39.80
CA THR A 400 -9.91 -41.61 40.92
C THR A 400 -8.47 -41.57 41.48
N PHE A 401 -7.82 -40.40 41.37
CA PHE A 401 -7.29 -39.66 42.55
C PHE A 401 -6.92 -38.20 42.23
N SER A 402 -7.19 -37.35 43.22
CA SER A 402 -6.89 -35.93 43.39
C SER A 402 -5.38 -35.61 43.34
N ASN A 403 -5.01 -34.45 42.81
CA ASN A 403 -4.31 -33.42 43.61
C ASN A 403 -4.22 -32.07 42.89
N ASP A 404 -4.56 -31.05 43.67
CA ASP A 404 -4.35 -29.63 43.44
C ASP A 404 -2.88 -29.30 43.15
N GLU A 405 -2.63 -28.51 42.10
CA GLU A 405 -1.49 -27.60 42.12
C GLU A 405 -1.81 -26.30 41.37
N LYS A 406 -1.52 -25.18 42.06
CA LYS A 406 -1.75 -23.79 41.68
C LYS A 406 -1.22 -23.47 40.29
N ILE A 407 -2.08 -22.87 39.47
CA ILE A 407 -1.72 -22.21 38.22
C ILE A 407 -1.26 -20.78 38.56
N GLU A 408 0.05 -20.54 38.54
CA GLU A 408 0.59 -19.19 38.42
C GLU A 408 0.60 -18.76 36.94
N LEU A 409 0.01 -17.58 36.70
CA LEU A 409 -0.09 -16.93 35.40
C LEU A 409 1.28 -16.35 35.01
N GLU A 410 2.01 -17.03 34.12
CA GLU A 410 3.13 -16.40 33.41
C GLU A 410 2.65 -15.80 32.08
N THR A 411 2.66 -14.47 32.04
CA THR A 411 2.48 -13.64 30.85
C THR A 411 3.60 -13.90 29.85
N SER A 412 3.33 -14.68 28.81
CA SER A 412 4.24 -14.88 27.68
C SER A 412 4.17 -13.71 26.70
N GLU A 413 5.25 -12.92 26.66
CA GLU A 413 5.54 -11.98 25.59
C GLU A 413 5.88 -12.75 24.29
N PRO A 414 5.41 -12.31 23.10
CA PRO A 414 5.78 -12.94 21.84
C PRO A 414 7.19 -12.51 21.41
N THR A 415 8.11 -13.46 21.44
CA THR A 415 9.51 -13.36 21.03
C THR A 415 9.68 -13.08 19.54
N LEU A 416 10.52 -12.09 19.23
CA LEU A 416 10.92 -11.67 17.90
C LEU A 416 12.38 -12.12 17.69
N TRP A 417 12.60 -13.01 16.71
CA TRP A 417 13.88 -13.39 16.08
C TRP A 417 15.15 -13.30 16.95
N ARG A 418 15.49 -14.38 17.67
CA ARG A 418 16.85 -14.59 18.19
C ARG A 418 17.59 -15.55 17.27
N SER A 419 18.51 -15.03 16.47
CA SER A 419 19.50 -15.85 15.76
C SER A 419 20.53 -16.35 16.78
N THR A 420 20.63 -17.66 16.90
CA THR A 420 21.65 -18.37 17.67
C THR A 420 23.02 -18.25 17.00
N THR A 421 23.92 -17.50 17.61
CA THR A 421 25.37 -17.77 17.56
C THR A 421 25.95 -17.44 18.93
N SER A 422 26.23 -18.50 19.69
CA SER A 422 26.94 -18.49 20.95
C SER A 422 28.44 -18.28 20.70
N PHE A 423 29.03 -17.25 21.31
CA PHE A 423 30.44 -17.25 21.68
C PHE A 423 30.59 -16.37 22.93
N ASP A 424 30.91 -17.02 24.05
CA ASP A 424 31.22 -16.42 25.35
C ASP A 424 32.60 -15.76 25.33
N TYR A 425 32.73 -14.57 25.94
CA TYR A 425 33.87 -14.15 26.78
C TYR A 425 33.45 -12.94 27.66
N PRO A 426 34.09 -12.73 28.84
CA PRO A 426 33.47 -12.05 29.97
C PRO A 426 33.69 -10.53 30.07
N THR A 427 32.73 -9.92 30.77
CA THR A 427 32.61 -8.62 31.44
C THR A 427 33.86 -7.74 31.66
N THR A 428 33.68 -6.42 31.46
CA THR A 428 34.14 -5.39 32.42
C THR A 428 33.34 -4.08 32.26
N TYR A 429 33.05 -3.45 33.42
CA TYR A 429 32.24 -2.26 33.63
C TYR A 429 32.85 -0.95 33.09
N SER A 430 32.02 0.00 32.65
CA SER A 430 32.15 1.41 33.10
C SER A 430 30.84 2.18 32.94
N THR A 431 30.31 2.64 34.07
CA THR A 431 29.27 3.65 34.25
C THR A 431 29.72 5.02 33.76
N SER A 432 28.90 5.71 32.96
CA SER A 432 28.93 7.17 32.87
C SER A 432 27.49 7.70 32.87
N THR A 433 27.14 8.26 34.02
CA THR A 433 25.92 8.98 34.35
C THR A 433 25.79 10.26 33.53
N LEU A 434 24.65 10.49 32.89
CA LEU A 434 24.28 11.80 32.34
C LEU A 434 22.90 12.22 32.89
N TYR A 435 22.97 13.15 33.84
CA TYR A 435 22.01 14.19 34.25
C TYR A 435 20.49 13.98 34.01
N ASP A 436 19.74 13.78 35.10
CA ASP A 436 18.27 13.86 35.15
C ASP A 436 17.84 15.17 35.85
N PRO A 437 17.19 16.12 35.14
CA PRO A 437 16.82 17.43 35.67
C PRO A 437 15.49 17.45 36.47
N TYR A 438 14.88 16.31 36.81
CA TYR A 438 13.54 16.29 37.44
C TYR A 438 13.40 15.45 38.72
N ASN A 439 14.37 15.51 39.64
CA ASN A 439 14.19 14.94 40.99
C ASN A 439 14.07 16.02 42.08
N PRO A 440 12.84 16.40 42.49
CA PRO A 440 12.61 17.29 43.62
C PRO A 440 12.51 16.46 44.91
N ALA A 441 13.65 15.98 45.41
CA ALA A 441 13.75 15.33 46.72
C ALA A 441 15.14 15.54 47.34
N ARG A 442 15.49 16.81 47.56
CA ARG A 442 16.43 17.27 48.60
C ARG A 442 15.90 18.58 49.20
N SER A 443 14.77 18.45 49.87
CA SER A 443 14.31 19.10 51.11
C SER A 443 12.79 19.02 51.16
#